data_AF-A0A3D5DXY7-F1
#
_entry.id   AF-A0A3D5DXY7-F1
#
_cell.length_a   1.000
_cell.length_b   1.000
_cell.length_c   1.000
_cell.angle_alpha   90.00
_cell.angle_beta   90.00
_cell.angle_gamma   90.00
#
_symmetry.space_group_name_H-M   'P 1'
#
loop_
_entity.id
_entity.type
_entity.pdbx_description
1 polymer ?
#
loop_
_entity_poly.entity_id
_entity_poly.type
_entity_poly.pdbx_seq_one_letter_code
_entity_poly.pdbx_strand_id
1 'polypeptide(L)'
;MLAGPTAAERKAGYWSFFSSETSGMLRSAQISNGVARADFRNFSTIIPNASSSFGSAALLAELDATLKQFPHVQSTVYSFNGDVAAFYEWLQRVPPGVLPAGGTGAAAAASAFLRQVAGMTDLVAGEVRHTGTGAADVGLRPDSGTGPVTTVTLRQQADGTWVPAGAHTAAIRIDQPAGLQAISSPVTIAGQSSAFEGQLSVGVMHLAGGSVTVLGRSGSISGGSMGAGPFQGQVAFVRPPTAGTTWLVVSYQSARTGATAGATAVQVKLTGSSVTTTAAERVQVYLVPTGTGTALRARLIADAAPAAGTFAFTWDYPDEPVPAHHTHVCEAAHECA
;
A
#
# COMPACT_ATOMS: atom_id res chain seq x y z
N MET A 1 -15.85 -22.83 -26.35
CA MET A 1 -14.78 -23.35 -25.47
C MET A 1 -15.35 -24.17 -24.32
N LEU A 2 -16.01 -23.59 -23.30
CA LEU A 2 -16.44 -24.34 -22.09
C LEU A 2 -17.44 -25.49 -22.31
N ALA A 3 -18.07 -25.60 -23.47
CA ALA A 3 -18.91 -26.76 -23.81
C ALA A 3 -18.09 -27.96 -24.36
N GLY A 4 -16.77 -27.80 -24.47
CA GLY A 4 -15.88 -28.77 -25.10
C GLY A 4 -16.00 -28.84 -26.62
N PRO A 5 -15.17 -29.68 -27.27
CA PRO A 5 -15.21 -29.92 -28.71
C PRO A 5 -16.46 -30.69 -29.13
N THR A 6 -17.00 -30.30 -30.28
CA THR A 6 -18.08 -30.99 -30.99
C THR A 6 -17.67 -32.42 -31.38
N ALA A 7 -18.64 -33.24 -31.77
CA ALA A 7 -18.36 -34.60 -32.23
C ALA A 7 -17.46 -34.64 -33.47
N ALA A 8 -17.60 -33.68 -34.38
CA ALA A 8 -16.76 -33.56 -35.57
C ALA A 8 -15.31 -33.18 -35.20
N GLU A 9 -15.12 -32.23 -34.29
CA GLU A 9 -13.79 -31.81 -33.82
C GLU A 9 -13.08 -32.95 -33.08
N ARG A 10 -13.79 -33.71 -32.24
CA ARG A 10 -13.22 -34.91 -31.59
C ARG A 10 -12.79 -35.96 -32.61
N LYS A 11 -13.57 -36.16 -33.68
CA LYS A 11 -13.20 -37.07 -34.79
C LYS A 11 -11.96 -36.58 -35.54
N ALA A 12 -11.74 -35.26 -35.58
CA ALA A 12 -10.54 -34.65 -36.14
C ALA A 12 -9.32 -34.64 -35.17
N GLY A 13 -9.48 -35.18 -33.95
CA GLY A 13 -8.41 -35.30 -32.96
C GLY A 13 -8.29 -34.14 -31.98
N TYR A 14 -9.21 -33.18 -31.99
CA TYR A 14 -9.22 -32.10 -30.99
C TYR A 14 -9.66 -32.62 -29.63
N TRP A 15 -8.99 -32.13 -28.59
CA TRP A 15 -9.22 -32.50 -27.20
C TRP A 15 -9.25 -31.26 -26.31
N SER A 16 -10.04 -31.32 -25.23
CA SER A 16 -10.20 -30.26 -24.23
C SER A 16 -10.52 -30.90 -22.88
N PHE A 17 -10.21 -30.19 -21.79
CA PHE A 17 -10.75 -30.53 -20.47
C PHE A 17 -12.26 -30.30 -20.38
N PHE A 18 -12.78 -29.33 -21.14
CA PHE A 18 -14.17 -28.94 -21.07
C PHE A 18 -15.08 -29.91 -21.82
N SER A 19 -16.32 -29.99 -21.35
CA SER A 19 -17.37 -30.84 -21.90
C SER A 19 -18.71 -30.12 -21.83
N SER A 20 -19.79 -30.76 -22.26
CA SER A 20 -21.14 -30.22 -22.08
C SER A 20 -21.48 -29.95 -20.61
N GLU A 21 -20.83 -30.63 -19.65
CA GLU A 21 -21.06 -30.45 -18.21
C GLU A 21 -20.52 -29.11 -17.69
N THR A 22 -19.46 -28.59 -18.29
CA THR A 22 -18.90 -27.26 -17.96
C THR A 22 -19.57 -26.12 -18.74
N SER A 23 -20.58 -26.43 -19.56
CA SER A 23 -21.33 -25.44 -20.30
C SER A 23 -22.02 -24.44 -19.37
N GLY A 24 -21.94 -23.15 -19.70
CA GLY A 24 -22.55 -22.08 -18.90
C GLY A 24 -21.88 -21.82 -17.54
N MET A 25 -20.68 -22.35 -17.30
CA MET A 25 -19.96 -22.10 -16.05
C MET A 25 -19.20 -20.76 -16.00
N LEU A 26 -19.08 -20.04 -17.11
CA LEU A 26 -18.55 -18.68 -17.09
C LEU A 26 -19.54 -17.76 -16.35
N ARG A 27 -19.08 -17.10 -15.30
CA ARG A 27 -19.85 -16.10 -14.56
C ARG A 27 -19.63 -14.71 -15.13
N SER A 28 -18.38 -14.34 -15.40
CA SER A 28 -18.03 -13.05 -15.99
C SER A 28 -16.69 -13.12 -16.72
N ALA A 29 -16.50 -12.26 -17.71
CA ALA A 29 -15.21 -12.05 -18.35
C ALA A 29 -15.05 -10.56 -18.67
N GLN A 30 -13.90 -9.98 -18.33
CA GLN A 30 -13.63 -8.56 -18.51
C GLN A 30 -12.18 -8.35 -18.93
N ILE A 31 -11.94 -7.35 -19.77
CA ILE A 31 -10.59 -6.92 -20.14
C ILE A 31 -10.41 -5.49 -19.66
N SER A 32 -9.38 -5.24 -18.86
CA SER A 32 -9.03 -3.91 -18.37
C SER A 32 -7.52 -3.77 -18.24
N ASN A 33 -6.97 -2.65 -18.71
CA ASN A 33 -5.53 -2.33 -18.65
C ASN A 33 -4.61 -3.46 -19.15
N GLY A 34 -5.01 -4.13 -20.24
CA GLY A 34 -4.25 -5.24 -20.81
C GLY A 34 -4.31 -6.55 -20.03
N VAL A 35 -5.16 -6.66 -19.01
CA VAL A 35 -5.39 -7.89 -18.24
C VAL A 35 -6.79 -8.42 -18.53
N ALA A 36 -6.88 -9.66 -19.02
CA ALA A 36 -8.14 -10.36 -19.17
C ALA A 36 -8.44 -11.19 -17.91
N ARG A 37 -9.57 -10.91 -17.26
CA ARG A 37 -10.04 -11.62 -16.06
C ARG A 37 -11.27 -12.44 -16.40
N ALA A 38 -11.25 -13.73 -16.10
CA ALA A 38 -12.41 -14.60 -16.29
C ALA A 38 -12.75 -15.33 -14.99
N ASP A 39 -14.00 -15.18 -14.56
CA ASP A 39 -14.55 -15.82 -13.37
C ASP A 39 -15.48 -16.97 -13.76
N PHE A 40 -15.28 -18.12 -13.14
CA PHE A 40 -16.04 -19.34 -13.40
C PHE A 40 -16.77 -19.81 -12.15
N ARG A 41 -17.87 -20.55 -12.33
CA ARG A 41 -18.35 -21.47 -11.31
C ARG A 41 -17.29 -22.55 -11.08
N ASN A 42 -17.23 -23.07 -9.85
CA ASN A 42 -16.24 -24.08 -9.50
C ASN A 42 -16.51 -25.40 -10.23
N PHE A 43 -15.64 -25.72 -11.20
CA PHE A 43 -15.67 -26.96 -11.98
C PHE A 43 -14.57 -27.95 -11.57
N SER A 44 -13.88 -27.72 -10.45
CA SER A 44 -12.74 -28.55 -10.03
C SER A 44 -13.11 -30.03 -9.82
N THR A 45 -14.36 -30.30 -9.47
CA THR A 45 -14.90 -31.66 -9.27
C THR A 45 -15.34 -32.33 -10.57
N ILE A 46 -15.58 -31.56 -11.64
CA ILE A 46 -16.00 -32.05 -12.95
C ILE A 46 -14.78 -32.42 -13.79
N ILE A 47 -13.71 -31.63 -13.69
CA ILE A 47 -12.44 -31.86 -14.41
C ILE A 47 -11.25 -32.08 -13.46
N PRO A 48 -11.34 -33.03 -12.51
CA PRO A 48 -10.37 -33.16 -11.41
C PRO A 48 -8.92 -33.36 -11.86
N ASN A 49 -8.73 -33.99 -13.02
CA ASN A 49 -7.41 -34.29 -13.59
C ASN A 49 -6.66 -33.05 -14.11
N ALA A 50 -7.33 -31.90 -14.22
CA ALA A 50 -6.67 -30.65 -14.60
C ALA A 50 -5.73 -30.11 -13.50
N SER A 51 -5.79 -30.63 -12.27
CA SER A 51 -4.83 -30.31 -11.20
C SER A 51 -3.47 -30.99 -11.35
N SER A 52 -3.33 -31.96 -12.27
CA SER A 52 -2.05 -32.63 -12.53
C SER A 52 -1.02 -31.67 -13.17
N SER A 53 0.27 -32.02 -13.12
CA SER A 53 1.34 -31.19 -13.69
C SER A 53 1.11 -30.87 -15.18
N PHE A 54 0.83 -31.90 -15.99
CA PHE A 54 0.46 -31.73 -17.40
C PHE A 54 -0.91 -31.08 -17.56
N GLY A 55 -1.90 -31.50 -16.77
CA GLY A 55 -3.27 -31.01 -16.90
C GLY A 55 -3.40 -29.52 -16.61
N SER A 56 -2.69 -29.02 -15.61
CA SER A 56 -2.71 -27.60 -15.25
C SER A 56 -2.11 -26.74 -16.36
N ALA A 57 -1.03 -27.21 -17.00
CA ALA A 57 -0.43 -26.53 -18.13
C ALA A 57 -1.37 -26.52 -19.35
N ALA A 58 -2.01 -27.66 -19.65
CA ALA A 58 -2.92 -27.77 -20.78
C ALA A 58 -4.21 -26.95 -20.58
N LEU A 59 -4.81 -26.96 -19.39
CA LEU A 59 -5.98 -26.14 -19.06
C LEU A 59 -5.66 -24.65 -19.19
N LEU A 60 -4.54 -24.21 -18.59
CA LEU A 60 -4.12 -22.81 -18.68
C LEU A 60 -3.81 -22.41 -20.11
N ALA A 61 -3.16 -23.27 -20.90
CA ALA A 61 -2.89 -22.99 -22.31
C ALA A 61 -4.17 -22.78 -23.13
N GLU A 62 -5.20 -23.61 -22.91
CA GLU A 62 -6.49 -23.48 -23.59
C GLU A 62 -7.21 -22.16 -23.22
N LEU A 63 -7.23 -21.81 -21.93
CA LEU A 63 -7.81 -20.57 -21.44
C LEU A 63 -7.02 -19.34 -21.89
N ASP A 64 -5.69 -19.42 -21.86
CA ASP A 64 -4.79 -18.34 -22.27
C ASP A 64 -4.92 -18.07 -23.76
N ALA A 65 -4.89 -19.10 -24.59
CA ALA A 65 -5.07 -18.97 -26.04
C ALA A 65 -6.39 -18.26 -26.38
N THR A 66 -7.45 -18.57 -25.61
CA THR A 66 -8.77 -17.96 -25.82
C THR A 66 -8.81 -16.49 -25.41
N LEU A 67 -8.21 -16.09 -24.28
CA LEU A 67 -8.26 -14.69 -23.85
C LEU A 67 -7.18 -13.81 -24.51
N LYS A 68 -6.03 -14.39 -24.86
CA LYS A 68 -4.93 -13.68 -25.55
C LYS A 68 -5.14 -13.58 -27.06
N GLN A 69 -6.22 -14.14 -27.61
CA GLN A 69 -6.63 -13.88 -29.00
C GLN A 69 -6.93 -12.39 -29.23
N PHE A 70 -7.28 -11.64 -28.18
CA PHE A 70 -7.50 -10.21 -28.23
C PHE A 70 -6.15 -9.47 -28.16
N PRO A 71 -5.76 -8.69 -29.20
CA PRO A 71 -4.40 -8.15 -29.33
C PRO A 71 -3.91 -7.26 -28.18
N HIS A 72 -4.84 -6.63 -27.46
CA HIS A 72 -4.52 -5.74 -26.33
C HIS A 72 -4.39 -6.48 -24.99
N VAL A 73 -4.61 -7.80 -24.95
CA VAL A 73 -4.48 -8.62 -23.74
C VAL A 73 -3.03 -9.08 -23.60
N GLN A 74 -2.35 -8.56 -22.59
CA GLN A 74 -0.97 -8.88 -22.26
C GLN A 74 -0.88 -10.01 -21.22
N SER A 75 -1.88 -10.13 -20.34
CA SER A 75 -1.93 -11.16 -19.31
C SER A 75 -3.35 -11.62 -18.98
N THR A 76 -3.46 -12.77 -18.31
CA THR A 76 -4.71 -13.47 -18.01
C THR A 76 -4.77 -13.83 -16.53
N VAL A 77 -5.95 -13.73 -15.92
CA VAL A 77 -6.21 -14.12 -14.52
C VAL A 77 -7.55 -14.84 -14.44
N TYR A 78 -7.56 -15.97 -13.72
CA TYR A 78 -8.73 -16.83 -13.56
C TYR A 78 -9.19 -16.91 -12.10
N SER A 79 -10.49 -17.11 -11.89
CA SER A 79 -11.06 -17.30 -10.55
C SER A 79 -12.20 -18.30 -10.53
N PHE A 80 -12.44 -18.87 -9.35
CA PHE A 80 -13.67 -19.58 -9.03
C PHE A 80 -14.55 -18.73 -8.12
N ASN A 81 -15.74 -18.38 -8.60
CA ASN A 81 -16.74 -17.64 -7.85
C ASN A 81 -16.23 -16.31 -7.24
N GLY A 82 -15.30 -15.64 -7.93
CA GLY A 82 -14.61 -14.43 -7.50
C GLY A 82 -13.29 -14.69 -6.76
N ASP A 83 -12.97 -15.94 -6.44
CA ASP A 83 -11.75 -16.34 -5.74
C ASP A 83 -10.64 -16.79 -6.70
N VAL A 84 -9.64 -15.92 -6.87
CA VAL A 84 -8.45 -16.21 -7.68
C VAL A 84 -7.59 -17.29 -7.02
N ALA A 85 -7.42 -17.26 -5.70
CA ALA A 85 -6.57 -18.22 -5.00
C ALA A 85 -7.12 -19.65 -5.15
N ALA A 86 -8.44 -19.82 -4.95
CA ALA A 86 -9.09 -21.13 -5.10
C ALA A 86 -8.86 -21.78 -6.47
N PHE A 87 -8.80 -20.97 -7.55
CA PHE A 87 -8.51 -21.48 -8.89
C PHE A 87 -7.07 -21.98 -9.01
N TYR A 88 -6.09 -21.16 -8.59
CA TYR A 88 -4.67 -21.50 -8.77
C TYR A 88 -4.16 -22.52 -7.74
N GLU A 89 -4.71 -22.55 -6.52
CA GLU A 89 -4.43 -23.58 -5.51
C GLU A 89 -4.86 -24.96 -5.99
N TRP A 90 -6.06 -25.05 -6.58
CA TRP A 90 -6.51 -26.29 -7.21
C TRP A 90 -5.56 -26.77 -8.30
N LEU A 91 -4.98 -25.84 -9.07
CA LEU A 91 -3.97 -26.14 -10.08
C LEU A 91 -2.55 -26.30 -9.52
N GLN A 92 -2.36 -26.16 -8.20
CA GLN A 92 -1.07 -26.19 -7.53
C GLN A 92 -0.07 -25.17 -8.13
N ARG A 93 -0.58 -23.97 -8.44
CA ARG A 93 0.16 -22.88 -9.10
C ARG A 93 -0.01 -21.57 -8.37
N VAL A 94 0.85 -20.62 -8.73
CA VAL A 94 0.78 -19.23 -8.26
C VAL A 94 0.03 -18.38 -9.30
N PRO A 95 -0.90 -17.50 -8.89
CA PRO A 95 -1.60 -16.59 -9.80
C PRO A 95 -0.65 -15.66 -10.59
N PRO A 96 -0.85 -15.45 -11.90
CA PRO A 96 -0.07 -14.51 -12.72
C PRO A 96 -0.36 -13.04 -12.38
N GLY A 97 0.69 -12.21 -12.37
CA GLY A 97 0.61 -10.75 -12.35
C GLY A 97 0.11 -10.11 -11.04
N VAL A 98 -0.17 -10.91 -10.01
CA VAL A 98 -0.87 -10.48 -8.82
C VAL A 98 -0.52 -11.39 -7.63
N LEU A 99 0.14 -10.85 -6.59
CA LEU A 99 -0.44 -10.98 -5.24
C LEU A 99 -1.59 -9.97 -5.15
N PRO A 100 -2.72 -10.31 -4.53
CA PRO A 100 -4.05 -9.86 -4.92
C PRO A 100 -4.18 -8.34 -5.01
N ALA A 101 -4.32 -7.84 -6.23
CA ALA A 101 -4.74 -6.48 -6.54
C ALA A 101 -6.20 -6.64 -6.98
N GLY A 102 -7.10 -6.43 -6.03
CA GLY A 102 -8.57 -6.56 -6.20
C GLY A 102 -9.23 -7.70 -5.43
N GLY A 103 -8.48 -8.49 -4.64
CA GLY A 103 -9.09 -9.41 -3.68
C GLY A 103 -9.54 -8.65 -2.43
N THR A 104 -10.70 -8.97 -1.88
CA THR A 104 -11.12 -8.49 -0.56
C THR A 104 -10.33 -9.14 0.58
N GLY A 105 -9.45 -10.11 0.32
CA GLY A 105 -8.74 -10.88 1.34
C GLY A 105 -7.52 -10.19 1.96
N ALA A 106 -7.11 -10.66 3.15
CA ALA A 106 -6.02 -10.07 3.93
C ALA A 106 -4.67 -9.99 3.17
N ALA A 107 -4.31 -11.03 2.40
CA ALA A 107 -3.06 -11.02 1.62
C ALA A 107 -3.04 -9.95 0.51
N ALA A 108 -4.22 -9.61 -0.03
CA ALA A 108 -4.41 -8.59 -1.05
C ALA A 108 -4.09 -7.21 -0.48
N ALA A 109 -4.77 -6.90 0.63
CA ALA A 109 -4.62 -5.66 1.36
C ALA A 109 -3.17 -5.49 1.84
N ALA A 110 -2.54 -6.56 2.34
CA ALA A 110 -1.15 -6.53 2.77
C ALA A 110 -0.17 -6.22 1.62
N SER A 111 -0.37 -6.86 0.47
CA SER A 111 0.47 -6.66 -0.72
C SER A 111 0.33 -5.25 -1.29
N ALA A 112 -0.91 -4.76 -1.40
CA ALA A 112 -1.20 -3.40 -1.85
C ALA A 112 -0.57 -2.37 -0.91
N PHE A 113 -0.72 -2.57 0.40
CA PHE A 113 -0.14 -1.70 1.42
C PHE A 113 1.38 -1.59 1.29
N LEU A 114 2.12 -2.69 1.25
CA LEU A 114 3.59 -2.63 1.16
C LEU A 114 4.07 -2.03 -0.16
N ARG A 115 3.36 -2.26 -1.27
CA ARG A 115 3.68 -1.62 -2.56
C ARG A 115 3.49 -0.11 -2.51
N GLN A 116 2.36 0.35 -1.98
CA GLN A 116 1.99 1.75 -2.00
C GLN A 116 2.71 2.57 -0.91
N VAL A 117 2.83 2.03 0.31
CA VAL A 117 3.32 2.74 1.49
C VAL A 117 4.82 2.52 1.71
N ALA A 118 5.33 1.31 1.48
CA ALA A 118 6.75 0.99 1.68
C ALA A 118 7.56 0.93 0.37
N GLY A 119 6.92 1.08 -0.79
CA GLY A 119 7.59 1.02 -2.10
C GLY A 119 8.19 -0.36 -2.42
N MET A 120 7.77 -1.42 -1.72
CA MET A 120 8.28 -2.76 -1.96
C MET A 120 7.73 -3.32 -3.27
N THR A 121 8.58 -4.00 -4.04
CA THR A 121 8.23 -4.61 -5.33
C THR A 121 8.48 -6.12 -5.29
N ASP A 122 7.94 -6.83 -6.28
CA ASP A 122 8.12 -8.29 -6.43
C ASP A 122 7.80 -9.11 -5.17
N LEU A 123 6.70 -8.73 -4.51
CA LEU A 123 6.27 -9.39 -3.27
C LEU A 123 5.68 -10.77 -3.57
N VAL A 124 6.03 -11.74 -2.72
CA VAL A 124 5.40 -13.06 -2.57
C VAL A 124 4.84 -13.16 -1.15
N ALA A 125 3.52 -13.34 -1.01
CA ALA A 125 2.84 -13.50 0.26
C ALA A 125 2.93 -14.96 0.69
N GLY A 126 3.20 -15.15 1.98
CA GLY A 126 2.99 -16.42 2.64
C GLY A 126 1.53 -16.61 3.05
N GLU A 127 1.33 -17.61 3.90
CA GLU A 127 0.03 -17.96 4.47
C GLU A 127 -0.60 -16.79 5.26
N VAL A 128 -1.93 -16.66 5.16
CA VAL A 128 -2.71 -15.74 5.99
C VAL A 128 -2.92 -16.38 7.36
N ARG A 129 -2.27 -15.83 8.38
CA ARG A 129 -2.42 -16.30 9.76
C ARG A 129 -3.49 -15.50 10.48
N HIS A 130 -4.66 -16.09 10.68
CA HIS A 130 -5.71 -15.47 11.49
C HIS A 130 -5.30 -15.45 12.98
N THR A 131 -5.31 -14.26 13.59
CA THR A 131 -4.91 -14.05 15.00
C THR A 131 -6.09 -13.78 15.92
N GLY A 132 -7.30 -13.74 15.36
CA GLY A 132 -8.56 -13.59 16.08
C GLY A 132 -9.69 -13.21 15.12
N THR A 133 -10.88 -12.98 15.66
CA THR A 133 -12.03 -12.51 14.87
C THR A 133 -11.70 -11.16 14.22
N GLY A 134 -11.72 -11.11 12.88
CA GLY A 134 -11.38 -9.91 12.12
C GLY A 134 -9.92 -9.45 12.30
N ALA A 135 -8.99 -10.36 12.59
CA ALA A 135 -7.56 -10.06 12.71
C ALA A 135 -6.72 -11.10 11.97
N ALA A 136 -5.71 -10.64 11.23
CA ALA A 136 -4.82 -11.51 10.48
C ALA A 136 -3.43 -10.89 10.35
N ASP A 137 -2.42 -11.75 10.27
CA ASP A 137 -1.07 -11.39 9.87
C ASP A 137 -0.72 -12.06 8.54
N VAL A 138 -0.03 -11.34 7.67
CA VAL A 138 0.47 -11.86 6.40
C VAL A 138 1.95 -11.52 6.27
N GLY A 139 2.80 -12.53 6.18
CA GLY A 139 4.22 -12.35 5.90
C GLY A 139 4.47 -12.23 4.40
N LEU A 140 5.11 -11.15 3.95
CA LEU A 140 5.48 -10.95 2.54
C LEU A 140 6.99 -10.89 2.38
N ARG A 141 7.51 -11.49 1.32
CA ARG A 141 8.93 -11.50 0.97
C ARG A 141 9.12 -10.85 -0.39
N PRO A 142 10.07 -9.92 -0.56
CA PRO A 142 10.46 -9.42 -1.88
C PRO A 142 11.41 -10.42 -2.57
N ASP A 143 11.99 -10.00 -3.71
CA ASP A 143 12.97 -10.76 -4.48
C ASP A 143 12.47 -12.18 -4.81
N SER A 144 11.27 -12.26 -5.40
CA SER A 144 10.60 -13.49 -5.80
C SER A 144 10.48 -14.52 -4.66
N GLY A 145 10.35 -14.05 -3.42
CA GLY A 145 10.18 -14.88 -2.23
C GLY A 145 11.48 -15.23 -1.50
N THR A 146 12.64 -14.72 -1.94
CA THR A 146 13.93 -15.00 -1.31
C THR A 146 14.39 -13.93 -0.31
N GLY A 147 13.76 -12.75 -0.35
CA GLY A 147 14.08 -11.64 0.53
C GLY A 147 13.59 -11.81 1.97
N PRO A 148 13.92 -10.87 2.87
CA PRO A 148 13.51 -10.92 4.26
C PRO A 148 12.00 -10.68 4.39
N VAL A 149 11.42 -11.21 5.47
CA VAL A 149 9.98 -11.10 5.72
C VAL A 149 9.64 -9.72 6.24
N THR A 150 8.62 -9.12 5.64
CA THR A 150 7.84 -8.03 6.23
C THR A 150 6.44 -8.54 6.53
N THR A 151 6.07 -8.57 7.79
CA THR A 151 4.74 -9.02 8.24
C THR A 151 3.82 -7.82 8.37
N VAL A 152 2.69 -7.87 7.67
CA VAL A 152 1.62 -6.88 7.79
C VAL A 152 0.56 -7.42 8.73
N THR A 153 0.18 -6.64 9.74
CA THR A 153 -0.96 -6.92 10.60
C THR A 153 -2.17 -6.20 10.05
N LEU A 154 -3.30 -6.91 9.96
CA LEU A 154 -4.54 -6.43 9.38
C LEU A 154 -5.71 -6.57 10.35
N ARG A 155 -6.69 -5.69 10.18
CA ARG A 155 -7.99 -5.72 10.86
C ARG A 155 -9.09 -5.72 9.82
N GLN A 156 -10.15 -6.48 10.08
CA GLN A 156 -11.34 -6.48 9.25
C GLN A 156 -12.30 -5.39 9.76
N GLN A 157 -12.82 -4.58 8.85
CA GLN A 157 -13.87 -3.61 9.09
C GLN A 157 -15.25 -4.31 9.12
N ALA A 158 -16.27 -3.58 9.58
CA ALA A 158 -17.63 -4.12 9.73
C ALA A 158 -18.25 -4.56 8.39
N ASP A 159 -17.82 -3.96 7.29
CA ASP A 159 -18.22 -4.31 5.92
C ASP A 159 -17.45 -5.52 5.34
N GLY A 160 -16.55 -6.12 6.13
CA GLY A 160 -15.73 -7.25 5.73
C GLY A 160 -14.39 -6.87 5.08
N THR A 161 -14.12 -5.56 4.88
CA THR A 161 -12.89 -5.07 4.24
C THR A 161 -11.68 -5.25 5.16
N TRP A 162 -10.57 -5.79 4.65
CA TRP A 162 -9.32 -5.88 5.40
C TRP A 162 -8.50 -4.59 5.25
N VAL A 163 -8.18 -3.95 6.38
CA VAL A 163 -7.35 -2.75 6.44
C VAL A 163 -6.04 -3.02 7.18
N PRO A 164 -4.89 -2.52 6.68
CA PRO A 164 -3.62 -2.61 7.40
C PRO A 164 -3.66 -1.83 8.71
N ALA A 165 -3.12 -2.42 9.78
CA ALA A 165 -2.92 -1.79 11.09
C ALA A 165 -1.44 -1.48 11.37
N GLY A 166 -0.52 -2.12 10.64
CA GLY A 166 0.92 -1.90 10.75
C GLY A 166 1.71 -2.91 9.93
N ALA A 167 3.01 -2.65 9.77
CA ALA A 167 3.95 -3.63 9.24
C ALA A 167 5.22 -3.66 10.07
N HIS A 168 5.85 -4.82 10.16
CA HIS A 168 7.10 -5.01 10.86
C HIS A 168 8.02 -5.98 10.13
N THR A 169 9.32 -5.71 10.19
CA THR A 169 10.38 -6.64 9.78
C THR A 169 11.34 -6.85 10.95
N ALA A 170 11.96 -8.02 11.03
CA ALA A 170 12.91 -8.33 12.11
C ALA A 170 14.12 -7.38 12.15
N ALA A 171 14.47 -6.76 11.02
CA ALA A 171 15.62 -5.88 10.89
C ALA A 171 15.39 -4.44 11.42
N ILE A 172 14.14 -4.04 11.68
CA ILE A 172 13.81 -2.67 12.11
C ILE A 172 12.76 -2.71 13.22
N ARG A 173 13.11 -2.12 14.36
CA ARG A 173 12.15 -1.78 15.43
C ARG A 173 12.07 -0.27 15.56
N ILE A 174 10.85 0.27 15.54
CA ILE A 174 10.58 1.68 15.81
C ILE A 174 10.16 1.81 17.28
N ASP A 175 10.93 2.56 18.05
CA ASP A 175 10.64 2.82 19.47
C ASP A 175 9.89 4.16 19.64
N GLN A 176 10.12 5.13 18.74
CA GLN A 176 9.39 6.39 18.64
C GLN A 176 9.22 6.80 17.16
N PRO A 177 8.04 7.31 16.76
CA PRO A 177 6.81 7.41 17.56
C PRO A 177 6.15 6.04 17.77
N ALA A 178 5.36 5.92 18.84
CA ALA A 178 4.50 4.77 19.08
C ALA A 178 3.31 4.75 18.10
N GLY A 179 2.69 3.57 17.93
CA GLY A 179 1.49 3.43 17.12
C GLY A 179 0.36 4.33 17.60
N LEU A 180 -0.30 5.01 16.66
CA LEU A 180 -1.37 5.99 16.84
C LEU A 180 -0.96 7.27 17.62
N GLN A 181 0.32 7.46 17.90
CA GLN A 181 0.81 8.68 18.54
C GLN A 181 0.50 9.90 17.67
N ALA A 182 0.09 10.98 18.34
CA ALA A 182 -0.02 12.31 17.75
C ALA A 182 1.38 12.88 17.49
N ILE A 183 1.67 13.21 16.23
CA ILE A 183 2.94 13.79 15.80
C ILE A 183 2.72 15.11 15.08
N SER A 184 3.65 16.02 15.27
CA SER A 184 3.74 17.29 14.55
C SER A 184 5.04 17.35 13.73
N SER A 185 5.15 18.35 12.86
CA SER A 185 6.31 18.51 11.97
C SER A 185 7.32 19.48 12.59
N PRO A 186 8.63 19.14 12.62
CA PRO A 186 9.22 17.84 12.27
C PRO A 186 8.98 16.77 13.36
N VAL A 187 8.81 15.51 12.95
CA VAL A 187 8.71 14.38 13.89
C VAL A 187 10.09 13.80 14.16
N THR A 188 10.39 13.52 15.44
CA THR A 188 11.57 12.74 15.83
C THR A 188 11.27 11.25 15.76
N ILE A 189 12.18 10.50 15.16
CA ILE A 189 12.10 9.06 14.99
C ILE A 189 13.30 8.42 15.69
N ALA A 190 13.07 7.35 16.44
CA ALA A 190 14.11 6.56 17.07
C ALA A 190 13.75 5.08 17.13
N GLY A 191 14.78 4.23 17.14
CA GLY A 191 14.58 2.78 17.20
C GLY A 191 15.87 2.00 17.10
N GLN A 192 15.76 0.73 16.70
CA GLN A 192 16.89 -0.17 16.48
C GLN A 192 16.85 -0.76 15.08
N SER A 193 18.00 -0.89 14.45
CA SER A 193 18.12 -1.61 13.19
C SER A 193 19.35 -2.49 13.12
N SER A 194 19.18 -3.64 12.49
CA SER A 194 20.24 -4.55 12.06
C SER A 194 20.33 -4.66 10.53
N ALA A 195 19.73 -3.71 9.79
CA ALA A 195 19.77 -3.68 8.34
C ALA A 195 21.24 -3.61 7.86
N PHE A 196 21.56 -4.45 6.87
CA PHE A 196 22.88 -4.49 6.25
C PHE A 196 23.23 -3.12 5.65
N GLU A 197 24.48 -2.68 5.81
CA GLU A 197 25.00 -1.34 5.46
C GLU A 197 24.51 -0.15 6.33
N GLY A 198 23.59 -0.39 7.28
CA GLY A 198 23.15 0.60 8.25
C GLY A 198 22.40 1.80 7.65
N GLN A 199 22.09 1.82 6.35
CA GLN A 199 21.36 2.94 5.74
C GLN A 199 19.86 2.68 5.77
N LEU A 200 19.13 3.58 6.42
CA LEU A 200 17.67 3.53 6.49
C LEU A 200 17.06 4.75 5.78
N SER A 201 15.97 4.51 5.07
CA SER A 201 15.11 5.55 4.53
C SER A 201 13.88 5.72 5.41
N VAL A 202 13.57 6.97 5.78
CA VAL A 202 12.37 7.29 6.55
C VAL A 202 11.44 8.18 5.74
N GLY A 203 10.14 7.88 5.79
CA GLY A 203 9.12 8.69 5.15
C GLY A 203 7.83 8.74 5.97
N VAL A 204 7.11 9.84 5.80
CA VAL A 204 5.74 10.01 6.27
C VAL A 204 4.82 9.93 5.05
N MET A 205 3.95 8.92 5.01
CA MET A 205 3.07 8.61 3.90
C MET A 205 1.61 8.83 4.31
N HIS A 206 0.78 9.30 3.40
CA HIS A 206 -0.65 9.49 3.63
C HIS A 206 -1.46 8.69 2.61
N LEU A 207 -2.30 7.78 3.09
CA LEU A 207 -3.20 6.97 2.28
C LEU A 207 -4.62 7.53 2.38
N ALA A 208 -5.15 8.03 1.27
CA ALA A 208 -6.51 8.54 1.15
C ALA A 208 -7.12 8.11 -0.20
N GLY A 209 -8.37 7.65 -0.20
CA GLY A 209 -9.07 7.26 -1.43
C GLY A 209 -8.35 6.21 -2.28
N GLY A 210 -7.55 5.33 -1.66
CA GLY A 210 -6.76 4.32 -2.35
C GLY A 210 -5.44 4.81 -2.98
N SER A 211 -5.10 6.09 -2.80
CA SER A 211 -3.86 6.70 -3.29
C SER A 211 -2.93 7.09 -2.15
N VAL A 212 -1.62 6.95 -2.36
CA VAL A 212 -0.60 7.36 -1.38
C VAL A 212 0.05 8.66 -1.81
N THR A 213 0.12 9.62 -0.88
CA THR A 213 0.88 10.86 -0.99
C THR A 213 2.08 10.80 -0.05
N VAL A 214 3.25 11.18 -0.53
CA VAL A 214 4.44 11.34 0.32
C VAL A 214 4.37 12.72 0.97
N LEU A 215 4.24 12.76 2.29
CA LEU A 215 4.16 14.03 3.05
C LEU A 215 5.54 14.59 3.38
N GLY A 216 6.53 13.71 3.54
CA GLY A 216 7.90 14.07 3.89
C GLY A 216 8.81 12.86 3.88
N ARG A 217 10.11 13.10 3.66
CA ARG A 217 11.17 12.08 3.74
C ARG A 217 12.39 12.69 4.43
N SER A 218 13.09 11.89 5.23
CA SER A 218 14.45 12.24 5.62
C SER A 218 15.42 11.81 4.52
N GLY A 219 16.62 12.37 4.54
CA GLY A 219 17.77 11.69 3.92
C GLY A 219 18.05 10.35 4.60
N SER A 220 19.11 9.67 4.17
CA SER A 220 19.52 8.40 4.78
C SER A 220 19.93 8.62 6.24
N ILE A 221 19.37 7.84 7.15
CA ILE A 221 19.80 7.80 8.55
C ILE A 221 20.63 6.54 8.80
N SER A 222 21.66 6.65 9.63
CA SER A 222 22.47 5.50 10.02
C SER A 222 21.78 4.73 11.15
N GLY A 223 21.47 3.46 10.92
CA GLY A 223 21.35 2.42 11.95
C GLY A 223 22.69 1.75 12.22
N GLY A 224 22.72 0.82 13.18
CA GLY A 224 23.94 0.09 13.53
C GLY A 224 24.63 -0.55 12.32
N SER A 225 25.94 -0.31 12.17
CA SER A 225 26.74 -0.76 11.01
C SER A 225 27.48 -2.09 11.24
N MET A 226 27.62 -2.53 12.49
CA MET A 226 28.29 -3.78 12.88
C MET A 226 27.39 -4.69 13.74
N GLY A 227 26.08 -4.67 13.47
CA GLY A 227 25.06 -5.40 14.24
C GLY A 227 23.85 -4.54 14.52
N ALA A 228 22.91 -5.06 15.32
CA ALA A 228 21.77 -4.28 15.77
C ALA A 228 22.25 -3.05 16.56
N GLY A 229 21.87 -1.85 16.10
CA GLY A 229 22.22 -0.60 16.77
C GLY A 229 21.12 0.45 16.65
N PRO A 230 21.19 1.49 17.50
CA PRO A 230 20.19 2.54 17.51
C PRO A 230 20.22 3.34 16.20
N PHE A 231 19.06 3.83 15.80
CA PHE A 231 18.95 4.93 14.84
C PHE A 231 18.16 6.08 15.48
N GLN A 232 18.47 7.30 15.08
CA GLN A 232 17.70 8.49 15.40
C GLN A 232 17.70 9.43 14.19
N GLY A 233 16.58 10.10 13.96
CA GLY A 233 16.46 11.09 12.90
C GLY A 233 15.23 11.98 13.08
N GLN A 234 15.10 12.96 12.18
CA GLN A 234 13.90 13.79 12.09
C GLN A 234 13.38 13.79 10.66
N VAL A 235 12.05 13.84 10.52
CA VAL A 235 11.38 14.02 9.24
C VAL A 235 10.47 15.22 9.35
N ALA A 236 10.77 16.25 8.55
CA ALA A 236 9.82 17.31 8.27
C ALA A 236 8.78 16.79 7.26
N PHE A 237 7.51 17.10 7.48
CA PHE A 237 6.42 16.76 6.58
C PHE A 237 5.38 17.87 6.50
N VAL A 238 4.58 17.83 5.43
CA VAL A 238 3.46 18.75 5.17
C VAL A 238 2.16 18.01 5.46
N ARG A 239 1.19 18.66 6.11
CA ARG A 239 -0.11 18.03 6.35
C ARG A 239 -0.90 17.93 5.03
N PRO A 240 -1.50 16.78 4.72
CA PRO A 240 -2.36 16.64 3.57
C PRO A 240 -3.69 17.37 3.80
N PRO A 241 -4.31 17.94 2.76
CA PRO A 241 -5.62 18.58 2.87
C PRO A 241 -6.76 17.55 3.03
N THR A 242 -6.49 16.28 2.72
CA THR A 242 -7.49 15.21 2.72
C THR A 242 -7.49 14.41 4.02
N ALA A 243 -8.67 13.94 4.43
CA ALA A 243 -8.78 12.93 5.46
C ALA A 243 -8.25 11.58 4.95
N GLY A 244 -7.51 10.86 5.79
CA GLY A 244 -6.89 9.59 5.43
C GLY A 244 -6.03 9.02 6.55
N THR A 245 -5.33 7.93 6.25
CA THR A 245 -4.45 7.27 7.21
C THR A 245 -3.00 7.69 6.99
N THR A 246 -2.34 8.13 8.04
CA THR A 246 -0.92 8.53 7.97
C THR A 246 -0.03 7.47 8.58
N TRP A 247 1.07 7.18 7.89
CA TRP A 247 2.04 6.14 8.21
C TRP A 247 3.43 6.74 8.32
N LEU A 248 4.14 6.42 9.39
CA LEU A 248 5.57 6.59 9.46
C LEU A 248 6.24 5.28 9.05
N VAL A 249 7.12 5.33 8.05
CA VAL A 249 7.74 4.16 7.44
C VAL A 249 9.25 4.28 7.55
N VAL A 250 9.89 3.26 8.12
CA VAL A 250 11.34 3.08 8.09
C VAL A 250 11.63 1.85 7.26
N SER A 251 12.55 1.97 6.29
CA SER A 251 12.86 0.91 5.33
C SER A 251 14.35 0.85 5.01
N TYR A 252 14.79 -0.27 4.45
CA TYR A 252 16.16 -0.46 3.96
C TYR A 252 16.15 -1.14 2.59
N GLN A 253 17.23 -0.95 1.84
CA GLN A 253 17.38 -1.49 0.49
C GLN A 253 18.15 -2.81 0.51
N SER A 254 17.92 -3.63 -0.52
CA SER A 254 18.71 -4.81 -0.81
C SER A 254 20.03 -4.37 -1.46
N ALA A 255 21.16 -4.79 -0.92
CA ALA A 255 22.47 -4.57 -1.55
C ALA A 255 22.58 -5.25 -2.93
N ARG A 256 21.77 -6.28 -3.19
CA ARG A 256 21.75 -7.02 -4.46
C ARG A 256 21.00 -6.26 -5.56
N THR A 257 19.84 -5.70 -5.23
CA THR A 257 18.87 -5.19 -6.24
C THR A 257 18.63 -3.69 -6.15
N GLY A 258 19.01 -3.04 -5.04
CA GLY A 258 18.67 -1.64 -4.74
C GLY A 258 17.20 -1.40 -4.41
N ALA A 259 16.35 -2.44 -4.52
CA ALA A 259 14.93 -2.36 -4.17
C ALA A 259 14.73 -2.41 -2.65
N THR A 260 13.58 -1.95 -2.16
CA THR A 260 13.24 -2.04 -0.72
C THR A 260 13.16 -3.50 -0.29
N ALA A 261 14.07 -3.92 0.59
CA ALA A 261 14.16 -5.29 1.10
C ALA A 261 13.22 -5.53 2.28
N GLY A 262 13.01 -4.53 3.12
CA GLY A 262 12.08 -4.65 4.24
C GLY A 262 11.72 -3.30 4.84
N ALA A 263 10.58 -3.26 5.52
CA ALA A 263 10.08 -2.05 6.14
C ALA A 263 9.32 -2.34 7.44
N THR A 264 9.38 -1.38 8.35
CA THR A 264 8.49 -1.27 9.51
C THR A 264 7.67 0.00 9.35
N ALA A 265 6.35 -0.11 9.46
CA ALA A 265 5.41 0.99 9.29
C ALA A 265 4.45 1.06 10.48
N VAL A 266 4.38 2.24 11.09
CA VAL A 266 3.49 2.54 12.22
C VAL A 266 2.48 3.60 11.81
N GLN A 267 1.21 3.38 12.14
CA GLN A 267 0.18 4.40 11.94
C GLN A 267 0.39 5.54 12.94
N VAL A 268 0.23 6.78 12.50
CA VAL A 268 0.38 7.98 13.33
C VAL A 268 -0.79 8.94 13.11
N LYS A 269 -1.08 9.78 14.10
CA LYS A 269 -2.05 10.86 13.99
C LYS A 269 -1.31 12.18 13.79
N LEU A 270 -1.84 13.08 12.97
CA LEU A 270 -1.23 14.39 12.76
C LEU A 270 -1.84 15.42 13.71
N THR A 271 -1.00 16.17 14.42
CA THR A 271 -1.36 17.40 15.19
C THR A 271 -0.63 18.62 14.62
N GLY A 272 -0.96 19.82 15.10
CA GLY A 272 -0.47 21.09 14.54
C GLY A 272 -1.13 21.53 13.23
N SER A 273 -0.81 22.75 12.78
CA SER A 273 -1.28 23.31 11.50
C SER A 273 -0.18 23.20 10.43
N SER A 274 -0.47 23.45 9.15
CA SER A 274 0.56 23.67 8.13
C SER A 274 0.03 24.61 7.07
N VAL A 275 0.90 25.40 6.46
CA VAL A 275 0.53 26.40 5.45
C VAL A 275 1.41 26.20 4.23
N THR A 276 0.83 25.71 3.15
CA THR A 276 1.55 25.60 1.89
C THR A 276 1.59 26.97 1.24
N THR A 277 2.78 27.45 0.89
CA THR A 277 2.94 28.68 0.11
C THR A 277 3.68 28.36 -1.17
N THR A 278 3.31 29.04 -2.25
CA THR A 278 4.01 28.94 -3.53
C THR A 278 4.68 30.29 -3.76
N ALA A 279 6.02 30.31 -3.80
CA ALA A 279 6.83 31.52 -4.05
C ALA A 279 6.71 32.67 -3.01
N ALA A 280 6.41 32.38 -1.74
CA ALA A 280 6.45 33.40 -0.69
C ALA A 280 7.89 33.69 -0.25
N GLU A 281 8.31 34.96 -0.26
CA GLU A 281 9.61 35.38 0.30
C GLU A 281 9.61 35.32 1.84
N ARG A 282 8.43 35.51 2.45
CA ARG A 282 8.21 35.44 3.88
C ARG A 282 6.78 34.98 4.18
N VAL A 283 6.63 34.15 5.21
CA VAL A 283 5.35 33.66 5.72
C VAL A 283 5.26 34.04 7.19
N GLN A 284 4.25 34.84 7.52
CA GLN A 284 3.93 35.21 8.89
C GLN A 284 2.53 34.74 9.24
N VAL A 285 2.41 34.07 10.38
CA VAL A 285 1.14 33.53 10.86
C VAL A 285 0.75 34.24 12.14
N TYR A 286 -0.47 34.77 12.14
CA TYR A 286 -1.02 35.52 13.26
C TYR A 286 -2.24 34.81 13.86
N LEU A 287 -2.28 34.77 15.18
CA LEU A 287 -3.49 34.43 15.92
C LEU A 287 -4.31 35.70 16.15
N VAL A 288 -5.54 35.74 15.62
CA VAL A 288 -6.46 36.88 15.76
C VAL A 288 -7.67 36.47 16.62
N PRO A 289 -7.88 37.08 17.80
CA PRO A 289 -9.07 36.81 18.61
C PRO A 289 -10.35 37.20 17.86
N THR A 290 -11.35 36.32 17.82
CA THR A 290 -12.66 36.66 17.24
C THR A 290 -13.35 37.80 18.02
N GLY A 291 -14.21 38.56 17.32
CA GLY A 291 -15.06 39.56 17.94
C GLY A 291 -14.42 40.94 18.19
N THR A 292 -13.16 41.17 17.80
CA THR A 292 -12.48 42.46 18.03
C THR A 292 -12.29 43.32 16.78
N GLY A 293 -12.54 42.79 15.57
CA GLY A 293 -12.53 43.54 14.31
C GLY A 293 -11.25 44.34 14.01
N THR A 294 -10.16 44.14 14.76
CA THR A 294 -8.97 44.98 14.71
C THR A 294 -7.70 44.12 14.79
N ALA A 295 -6.79 44.34 13.84
CA ALA A 295 -5.46 43.73 13.77
C ALA A 295 -4.57 44.05 14.99
N LEU A 296 -4.97 45.00 15.83
CA LEU A 296 -4.24 45.49 17.01
C LEU A 296 -4.03 44.44 18.12
N ARG A 297 -4.68 43.27 18.05
CA ARG A 297 -4.52 42.16 19.01
C ARG A 297 -3.97 40.87 18.38
N ALA A 298 -3.48 40.95 17.15
CA ALA A 298 -2.87 39.83 16.47
C ALA A 298 -1.55 39.43 17.16
N ARG A 299 -1.40 38.16 17.55
CA ARG A 299 -0.12 37.62 18.05
C ARG A 299 0.58 36.89 16.91
N LEU A 300 1.80 37.32 16.57
CA LEU A 300 2.66 36.56 15.66
C LEU A 300 3.03 35.23 16.32
N ILE A 301 2.67 34.12 15.69
CA ILE A 301 2.90 32.76 16.19
C ILE A 301 3.86 31.95 15.30
N ALA A 302 4.14 32.40 14.08
CA ALA A 302 5.20 31.88 13.24
C ALA A 302 5.71 32.95 12.26
N ASP A 303 7.01 32.97 11.99
CA ASP A 303 7.67 33.86 11.02
C ASP A 303 8.82 33.10 10.35
N ALA A 304 8.79 33.00 9.03
CA ALA A 304 9.80 32.29 8.25
C ALA A 304 10.01 32.92 6.88
N ALA A 305 11.22 32.81 6.35
CA ALA A 305 11.57 33.15 4.98
C ALA A 305 11.90 31.86 4.20
N PRO A 306 10.89 31.09 3.74
CA PRO A 306 11.13 29.82 3.08
C PRO A 306 11.82 30.06 1.74
N ALA A 307 13.00 29.46 1.53
CA ALA A 307 13.57 29.33 0.20
C ALA A 307 12.61 28.48 -0.63
N ALA A 308 12.11 29.01 -1.76
CA ALA A 308 11.20 28.39 -2.73
C ALA A 308 10.75 26.95 -2.38
N GLY A 309 9.58 26.81 -1.74
CA GLY A 309 9.07 25.51 -1.31
C GLY A 309 8.04 25.61 -0.19
N THR A 310 7.45 24.46 0.17
CA THR A 310 6.40 24.37 1.17
C THR A 310 6.90 24.70 2.57
N PHE A 311 6.17 25.60 3.27
CA PHE A 311 6.40 25.93 4.68
C PHE A 311 5.50 25.05 5.58
N ALA A 312 6.00 24.68 6.76
CA ALA A 312 5.19 24.03 7.80
C ALA A 312 5.57 24.63 9.16
N PHE A 313 4.58 24.92 9.99
CA PHE A 313 4.81 25.38 11.36
C PHE A 313 3.89 24.63 12.31
N THR A 314 4.41 24.21 13.44
CA THR A 314 3.59 23.62 14.50
C THR A 314 3.31 24.70 15.53
N TRP A 315 2.02 24.91 15.82
CA TRP A 315 1.59 25.69 16.97
C TRP A 315 0.68 24.81 17.83
N ASP A 316 1.10 24.59 19.08
CA ASP A 316 0.30 23.89 20.08
C ASP A 316 -0.70 24.88 20.67
N TYR A 317 -1.98 24.63 20.38
CA TYR A 317 -3.10 25.38 20.92
C TYR A 317 -3.24 25.01 22.42
N PRO A 318 -3.28 25.97 23.36
CA PRO A 318 -3.53 25.65 24.77
C PRO A 318 -4.93 25.02 24.92
N ASP A 319 -5.09 24.05 25.82
CA ASP A 319 -6.30 23.21 25.98
C ASP A 319 -7.62 23.96 26.30
N GLU A 320 -7.62 25.29 26.34
CA GLU A 320 -8.81 26.13 26.55
C GLU A 320 -9.38 26.61 25.21
N PRO A 321 -10.70 26.45 24.95
CA PRO A 321 -11.31 26.92 23.71
C PRO A 321 -11.30 28.45 23.63
N VAL A 322 -10.47 28.99 22.72
CA VAL A 322 -10.46 30.42 22.34
C VAL A 322 -11.12 30.58 20.97
N PRO A 323 -12.21 31.34 20.84
CA PRO A 323 -12.77 31.60 19.52
C PRO A 323 -11.79 32.51 18.75
N ALA A 324 -11.11 31.96 17.73
CA ALA A 324 -10.11 32.67 16.93
C ALA A 324 -10.25 32.29 15.44
N HIS A 325 -9.92 33.23 14.55
CA HIS A 325 -9.75 32.97 13.13
C HIS A 325 -8.26 33.01 12.79
N HIS A 326 -7.77 32.05 11.99
CA HIS A 326 -6.44 32.13 11.41
C HIS A 326 -6.46 33.07 10.22
N THR A 327 -5.50 34.00 10.17
CA THR A 327 -5.29 34.90 9.02
C THR A 327 -3.84 34.74 8.54
N HIS A 328 -3.67 34.52 7.23
CA HIS A 328 -2.38 34.37 6.58
C HIS A 328 -2.02 35.67 5.86
N VAL A 329 -0.80 36.17 6.06
CA VAL A 329 -0.28 37.34 5.33
C VAL A 329 0.96 36.88 4.56
N CYS A 330 0.88 36.92 3.23
CA CYS A 330 2.00 36.64 2.33
C CYS A 330 2.44 37.99 1.71
N GLU A 331 3.70 38.39 1.90
CA GLU A 331 4.25 39.57 1.22
C GLU A 331 4.80 39.16 -0.17
N ALA A 332 3.92 38.94 -1.15
CA ALA A 332 4.18 39.01 -2.60
C ALA A 332 2.88 38.84 -3.42
N ALA A 333 2.88 39.34 -4.67
CA ALA A 333 1.69 39.67 -5.49
C ALA A 333 0.78 38.53 -6.00
N HIS A 334 0.90 37.28 -5.54
CA HIS A 334 0.02 36.19 -6.02
C HIS A 334 -0.41 35.21 -4.92
N GLU A 335 -1.71 34.86 -5.03
CA GLU A 335 -2.62 34.05 -4.20
C GLU A 335 -2.01 33.03 -3.21
N CYS A 336 -2.37 33.18 -1.92
CA CYS A 336 -2.24 32.12 -0.90
C CYS A 336 -3.51 31.25 -0.93
N ALA A 337 -3.38 29.92 -0.92
CA ALA A 337 -4.47 28.95 -0.83
C ALA A 337 -4.26 27.99 0.35
#